data_AF-A0A3C0RDL9-F1
#
_entry.id   AF-A0A3C0RDL9-F1
#
_cell.length_a   1.000
_cell.length_b   1.000
_cell.length_c   1.000
_cell.angle_alpha   90.00
_cell.angle_beta   90.00
_cell.angle_gamma   90.00
#
_symmetry.space_group_name_H-M   'P 1'
#
loop_
_entity.id
_entity.type
_entity.pdbx_description
1 polymer ?
#
loop_
_entity_poly.entity_id
_entity_poly.type
_entity_poly.pdbx_seq_one_letter_code
_entity_poly.pdbx_strand_id
1 'polypeptide(L)'
;EWFFFDPTTDTLVVRMDRRGKEIIGNSKVKVMPMLTNNVNGVFRGDILHRVLHDSVKKEKLISAIMREVRKNKFIGVNIDFEEMQEDDNRILVNFQKELYTRMKVQGLMVTQDVAPFNEDYNHKELYQYNDYLILMAYDQHADHTKPGPVSSQKWIEAAVDYIAKEIPSEKIILAMASYGYDWGANGKTETVTYQQALTLARESQAKVTYDNHTYNLYYTYNDENNQTHQVHFTDAATNFNTLRFATEYGLAGTAIWRMGSEDSRIWDFYNRSVHRAALKNFDFSALTVVESSDDVDYIGEGEILEVLSKPTKGHIEHEIDSNELLISEQRYEVLPSMFVVRKWGKTEAKKLVLTFDDGPDPLYTKQILDTLAKYKVPAVFFVVGLAAENNIPLVKRIYREGHEIGNHTFTHTNMATASRNRAILEMDLT
;
A
#
# COMPACT_ATOMS: atom_id res chain seq x y z
N GLU A 1 -3.30 7.42 -6.86
CA GLU A 1 -3.02 7.96 -8.21
C GLU A 1 -4.17 7.62 -9.15
N TRP A 2 -4.60 8.56 -10.00
CA TRP A 2 -5.74 8.35 -10.92
C TRP A 2 -5.44 8.72 -12.38
N PHE A 3 -4.38 9.49 -12.61
CA PHE A 3 -3.95 9.93 -13.93
C PHE A 3 -2.63 9.23 -14.27
N PHE A 4 -2.58 8.61 -15.46
CA PHE A 4 -1.47 7.79 -15.92
C PHE A 4 -1.17 8.11 -17.39
N PHE A 5 -0.06 7.61 -17.90
CA PHE A 5 0.23 7.62 -19.32
C PHE A 5 -0.16 6.29 -20.00
N ASP A 6 -0.67 6.39 -21.22
CA ASP A 6 -0.62 5.29 -22.16
C ASP A 6 0.81 5.19 -22.72
N PRO A 7 1.52 4.07 -22.54
CA PRO A 7 2.92 3.95 -22.96
C PRO A 7 3.11 3.91 -24.48
N THR A 8 2.04 3.71 -25.25
CA THR A 8 2.07 3.64 -26.73
C THR A 8 1.66 4.96 -27.36
N THR A 9 0.59 5.58 -26.85
CA THR A 9 0.03 6.80 -27.45
C THR A 9 0.51 8.08 -26.79
N ASP A 10 1.28 7.99 -25.69
CA ASP A 10 1.79 9.13 -24.92
C ASP A 10 0.68 10.06 -24.41
N THR A 11 -0.52 9.52 -24.21
CA THR A 11 -1.72 10.29 -23.82
C THR A 11 -2.16 9.99 -22.40
N LEU A 12 -2.86 10.94 -21.79
CA LEU A 12 -3.49 10.76 -20.48
C LEU A 12 -4.51 9.61 -20.48
N VAL A 13 -4.33 8.68 -19.56
CA VAL A 13 -5.28 7.61 -19.20
C VAL A 13 -5.78 7.86 -17.80
N VAL A 14 -7.10 7.89 -17.63
CA VAL A 14 -7.73 8.06 -16.32
C VAL A 14 -8.15 6.68 -15.79
N ARG A 15 -7.53 6.26 -14.70
CA ARG A 15 -7.88 5.03 -13.97
C ARG A 15 -8.33 5.43 -12.57
N MET A 16 -9.60 5.78 -12.47
CA MET A 16 -10.20 6.30 -11.24
C MET A 16 -11.00 5.20 -10.55
N ASP A 17 -10.63 4.88 -9.31
CA ASP A 17 -11.43 3.98 -8.47
C ASP A 17 -12.75 4.66 -8.09
N ARG A 18 -13.87 4.08 -8.53
CA ARG A 18 -15.20 4.61 -8.27
C ARG A 18 -15.54 4.56 -6.80
N ARG A 19 -15.20 3.48 -6.11
CA ARG A 19 -15.53 3.30 -4.69
C ARG A 19 -14.72 4.29 -3.84
N GLY A 20 -13.41 4.38 -4.07
CA GLY A 20 -12.55 5.38 -3.43
C GLY A 20 -13.05 6.80 -3.67
N LYS A 21 -13.44 7.15 -4.90
CA LYS A 21 -14.03 8.46 -5.20
C LYS A 21 -15.32 8.73 -4.44
N GLU A 22 -16.21 7.75 -4.34
CA GLU A 22 -17.47 7.89 -3.58
C GLU A 22 -17.21 8.08 -2.09
N ILE A 23 -16.28 7.31 -1.50
CA ILE A 23 -15.87 7.47 -0.10
C ILE A 23 -15.33 8.88 0.15
N ILE A 24 -14.40 9.35 -0.69
CA ILE A 24 -13.83 10.70 -0.56
C ILE A 24 -14.91 11.75 -0.81
N GLY A 25 -15.81 11.56 -1.78
CA GLY A 25 -16.89 12.49 -2.08
C GLY A 25 -17.93 12.62 -0.96
N ASN A 26 -18.10 11.57 -0.16
CA ASN A 26 -18.92 11.61 1.07
C ASN A 26 -18.19 12.31 2.23
N SER A 27 -16.88 12.48 2.13
CA SER A 27 -16.09 13.28 3.06
C SER A 27 -16.11 14.77 2.66
N LYS A 28 -15.70 15.65 3.56
CA LYS A 28 -15.47 17.08 3.25
C LYS A 28 -14.08 17.34 2.64
N VAL A 29 -13.32 16.27 2.34
CA VAL A 29 -11.94 16.37 1.84
C VAL A 29 -11.95 16.72 0.37
N LYS A 30 -11.14 17.72 0.01
CA LYS A 30 -10.94 18.15 -1.37
C LYS A 30 -10.09 17.12 -2.10
N VAL A 31 -10.39 16.89 -3.38
CA VAL A 31 -9.73 15.85 -4.17
C VAL A 31 -8.80 16.45 -5.20
N MET A 32 -7.56 15.98 -5.20
CA MET A 32 -6.53 16.31 -6.18
C MET A 32 -5.98 15.00 -6.78
N PRO A 33 -6.22 14.72 -8.07
CA PRO A 33 -5.62 13.56 -8.72
C PRO A 33 -4.12 13.76 -8.90
N MET A 34 -3.38 12.68 -8.71
CA MET A 34 -1.96 12.58 -9.06
C MET A 34 -1.82 12.02 -10.47
N LEU A 35 -1.03 12.71 -11.30
CA LEU A 35 -0.53 12.25 -12.60
C LEU A 35 0.87 11.69 -12.41
N THR A 36 1.02 10.40 -12.65
CA THR A 36 2.29 9.69 -12.52
C THR A 36 2.78 9.11 -13.85
N ASN A 37 4.10 9.03 -14.04
CA ASN A 37 4.73 8.25 -15.12
C ASN A 37 5.01 6.79 -14.73
N ASN A 38 4.45 6.33 -13.62
CA ASN A 38 4.40 4.92 -13.27
C ASN A 38 3.47 4.14 -14.22
N VAL A 39 3.99 3.12 -14.90
CA VAL A 39 3.23 2.20 -15.74
C VAL A 39 3.43 0.77 -15.22
N ASN A 40 2.40 0.25 -14.54
CA ASN A 40 2.36 -1.09 -13.97
C ASN A 40 3.51 -1.37 -12.97
N GLY A 41 3.83 -0.41 -12.11
CA GLY A 41 4.87 -0.53 -11.08
C GLY A 41 6.27 -0.11 -11.53
N VAL A 42 6.42 0.43 -12.73
CA VAL A 42 7.71 0.89 -13.27
C VAL A 42 7.59 2.33 -13.73
N PHE A 43 8.42 3.22 -13.20
CA PHE A 43 8.52 4.60 -13.68
C PHE A 43 9.18 4.66 -15.06
N ARG A 44 8.58 5.43 -15.97
CA ARG A 44 8.94 5.47 -17.39
C ARG A 44 9.37 6.85 -17.83
N GLY A 45 10.64 7.19 -17.58
CA GLY A 45 11.26 8.43 -18.03
C GLY A 45 11.21 8.63 -19.55
N ASP A 46 11.27 7.55 -20.33
CA ASP A 46 11.17 7.63 -21.80
C ASP A 46 9.84 8.19 -22.30
N ILE A 47 8.73 7.97 -21.56
CA ILE A 47 7.42 8.55 -21.89
C ILE A 47 7.46 10.05 -21.63
N LEU A 48 8.00 10.46 -20.47
CA LEU A 48 8.17 11.88 -20.14
C LEU A 48 9.03 12.57 -21.20
N HIS A 49 10.17 11.99 -21.55
CA HIS A 49 11.06 12.53 -22.58
C HIS A 49 10.33 12.81 -23.90
N ARG A 50 9.57 11.83 -24.40
CA ARG A 50 8.78 12.00 -25.63
C ARG A 50 7.69 13.07 -25.54
N VAL A 51 7.03 13.18 -24.38
CA VAL A 51 5.91 14.13 -24.20
C VAL A 51 6.42 15.55 -23.98
N LEU A 52 7.44 15.72 -23.15
CA LEU A 52 7.95 17.03 -22.75
C LEU A 52 8.71 17.74 -23.89
N HIS A 53 9.33 16.97 -24.79
CA HIS A 53 10.03 17.48 -25.97
C HIS A 53 9.13 17.77 -27.19
N ASP A 54 7.89 17.27 -27.21
CA ASP A 54 6.95 17.48 -28.30
C ASP A 54 5.85 18.46 -27.88
N SER A 55 5.87 19.68 -28.45
CA SER A 55 4.92 20.73 -28.10
C SER A 55 3.46 20.34 -28.35
N VAL A 56 3.18 19.49 -29.34
CA VAL A 56 1.83 19.01 -29.64
C VAL A 56 1.38 17.97 -28.61
N LYS A 57 2.26 17.05 -28.21
CA LYS A 57 1.95 16.07 -27.15
C LYS A 57 1.78 16.75 -25.79
N LYS A 58 2.69 17.66 -25.45
CA LYS A 58 2.60 18.48 -24.23
C LYS A 58 1.29 19.26 -24.16
N GLU A 59 0.90 19.94 -25.25
CA GLU A 59 -0.38 20.65 -25.32
C GLU A 59 -1.57 19.71 -25.13
N LYS A 60 -1.56 18.54 -25.79
CA LYS A 60 -2.62 17.53 -25.63
C LYS A 60 -2.72 17.02 -24.20
N LEU A 61 -1.59 16.77 -23.55
CA LEU A 61 -1.54 16.34 -22.14
C LEU A 61 -2.14 17.41 -21.23
N ILE A 62 -1.64 18.65 -21.30
CA ILE A 62 -2.13 19.76 -20.46
C ILE A 62 -3.63 19.98 -20.67
N SER A 63 -4.08 20.02 -21.93
CA SER A 63 -5.50 20.16 -22.26
C SER A 63 -6.35 18.98 -21.71
N ALA A 64 -5.81 17.76 -21.71
CA ALA A 64 -6.48 16.59 -21.15
C ALA A 64 -6.59 16.65 -19.63
N ILE A 65 -5.50 17.00 -18.92
CA ILE A 65 -5.49 17.20 -17.47
C ILE A 65 -6.55 18.23 -17.09
N MET A 66 -6.53 19.42 -17.70
CA MET A 66 -7.47 20.49 -17.41
C MET A 66 -8.93 20.10 -17.67
N ARG A 67 -9.18 19.29 -18.71
CA ARG A 67 -10.53 18.76 -18.98
C ARG A 67 -10.99 17.83 -17.87
N GLU A 68 -10.16 16.87 -17.45
CA GLU A 68 -10.54 15.89 -16.43
C GLU A 68 -10.67 16.52 -15.04
N VAL A 69 -9.79 17.46 -14.69
CA VAL A 69 -9.88 18.25 -13.44
C VAL A 69 -11.21 19.00 -13.37
N ARG A 70 -11.58 19.73 -14.43
CA ARG A 70 -12.86 20.46 -14.49
C ARG A 70 -14.07 19.53 -14.47
N LYS A 71 -14.06 18.50 -15.31
CA LYS A 71 -15.15 17.52 -15.43
C LYS A 71 -15.49 16.88 -14.09
N ASN A 72 -14.47 16.60 -13.28
CA ASN A 72 -14.63 15.95 -11.99
C ASN A 72 -14.67 16.91 -10.79
N LYS A 73 -14.57 18.23 -11.03
CA LYS A 73 -14.52 19.28 -9.98
C LYS A 73 -13.40 19.07 -8.97
N PHE A 74 -12.25 18.60 -9.44
CA PHE A 74 -11.05 18.50 -8.62
C PHE A 74 -10.46 19.87 -8.33
N ILE A 75 -9.74 20.00 -7.21
CA ILE A 75 -9.16 21.28 -6.80
C ILE A 75 -7.88 21.65 -7.56
N GLY A 76 -7.32 20.70 -8.30
CA GLY A 76 -6.05 20.85 -8.97
C GLY A 76 -5.54 19.53 -9.55
N VAL A 77 -4.23 19.45 -9.77
CA VAL A 77 -3.51 18.22 -10.11
C VAL A 77 -2.19 18.20 -9.34
N ASN A 78 -1.78 17.01 -8.91
CA ASN A 78 -0.44 16.76 -8.40
C ASN A 78 0.39 16.06 -9.48
N ILE A 79 1.61 16.53 -9.73
CA ILE A 79 2.53 15.96 -10.71
C ILE A 79 3.56 15.12 -10.00
N ASP A 80 3.65 13.86 -10.38
CA ASP A 80 4.56 12.88 -9.81
C ASP A 80 5.40 12.26 -10.94
N PHE A 81 6.49 12.93 -11.29
CA PHE A 81 7.36 12.57 -12.41
C PHE A 81 8.70 12.12 -11.87
N GLU A 82 8.93 10.81 -11.87
CA GLU A 82 10.14 10.19 -11.34
C GLU A 82 10.96 9.50 -12.43
N GLU A 83 12.21 9.12 -12.12
CA GLU A 83 13.12 8.41 -13.04
C GLU A 83 13.20 9.09 -14.43
N MET A 84 13.30 10.42 -14.42
CA MET A 84 13.34 11.24 -15.62
C MET A 84 14.62 10.99 -16.43
N GLN A 85 14.53 11.15 -17.75
CA GLN A 85 15.66 10.99 -18.67
C GLN A 85 15.90 12.30 -19.42
N GLU A 86 16.10 13.37 -18.66
CA GLU A 86 16.26 14.72 -19.20
C GLU A 86 17.68 15.24 -18.92
N ASP A 87 18.33 15.76 -19.95
CA ASP A 87 19.66 16.37 -19.81
C ASP A 87 19.60 17.84 -19.32
N ASP A 88 18.39 18.38 -19.12
CA ASP A 88 18.16 19.78 -18.81
C ASP A 88 16.86 20.01 -18.01
N ASN A 89 17.01 20.43 -16.76
CA ASN A 89 15.90 20.71 -15.82
C ASN A 89 14.91 21.75 -16.36
N ARG A 90 15.31 22.61 -17.31
CA ARG A 90 14.41 23.60 -17.93
C ARG A 90 13.24 22.93 -18.65
N ILE A 91 13.37 21.69 -19.09
CA ILE A 91 12.30 20.93 -19.74
C ILE A 91 11.12 20.75 -18.79
N LEU A 92 11.39 20.23 -17.59
CA LEU A 92 10.38 20.06 -16.53
C LEU A 92 9.82 21.41 -16.06
N VAL A 93 10.69 22.40 -15.83
CA VAL A 93 10.28 23.75 -15.41
C VAL A 93 9.32 24.38 -16.43
N ASN A 94 9.60 24.26 -17.73
CA ASN A 94 8.74 24.82 -18.77
C ASN A 94 7.38 24.13 -18.82
N PHE A 95 7.34 22.80 -18.65
CA PHE A 95 6.07 22.07 -18.53
C PHE A 95 5.25 22.58 -17.35
N GLN A 96 5.87 22.68 -16.16
CA GLN A 96 5.17 23.14 -14.96
C GLN A 96 4.70 24.58 -15.08
N LYS A 97 5.51 25.47 -15.66
CA LYS A 97 5.13 26.84 -15.95
C LYS A 97 3.89 26.93 -16.84
N GLU A 98 3.84 26.16 -17.93
CA GLU A 98 2.71 26.14 -18.85
C GLU A 98 1.45 25.57 -18.19
N LEU A 99 1.57 24.47 -17.44
CA LEU A 99 0.46 23.86 -16.72
C LEU A 99 -0.09 24.81 -15.65
N TYR A 100 0.79 25.31 -14.78
CA TYR A 100 0.44 26.19 -13.66
C TYR A 100 -0.22 27.48 -14.13
N THR A 101 0.35 28.15 -15.13
CA THR A 101 -0.22 29.41 -15.65
C THR A 101 -1.67 29.24 -16.10
N ARG A 102 -1.99 28.12 -16.77
CA ARG A 102 -3.34 27.85 -17.26
C ARG A 102 -4.30 27.40 -16.17
N MET A 103 -3.83 26.59 -15.23
CA MET A 103 -4.60 26.12 -14.07
C MET A 103 -4.93 27.26 -13.12
N LYS A 104 -3.96 28.15 -12.84
CA LYS A 104 -4.11 29.23 -11.87
C LYS A 104 -5.14 30.28 -12.30
N VAL A 105 -5.24 30.58 -13.60
CA VAL A 105 -6.30 31.45 -14.16
C VAL A 105 -7.70 30.93 -13.85
N GLN A 106 -7.86 29.62 -13.65
CA GLN A 106 -9.13 28.99 -13.30
C GLN A 106 -9.30 28.75 -11.80
N GLY A 107 -8.38 29.27 -10.98
CA GLY A 107 -8.37 29.04 -9.52
C GLY A 107 -8.03 27.60 -9.12
N LEU A 108 -7.43 26.82 -10.02
CA LEU A 108 -7.01 25.44 -9.76
C LEU A 108 -5.57 25.41 -9.25
N MET A 109 -5.28 24.45 -8.38
CA MET A 109 -3.95 24.24 -7.82
C MET A 109 -3.08 23.34 -8.70
N VAL A 110 -1.77 23.53 -8.63
CA VAL A 110 -0.78 22.55 -9.11
C VAL A 110 0.23 22.31 -8.01
N THR A 111 0.47 21.05 -7.69
CA THR A 111 1.53 20.62 -6.76
C THR A 111 2.41 19.60 -7.46
N GLN A 112 3.59 19.35 -6.89
CA GLN A 112 4.54 18.41 -7.45
C GLN A 112 5.27 17.64 -6.36
N ASP A 113 5.32 16.32 -6.52
CA ASP A 113 6.21 15.47 -5.75
C ASP A 113 7.66 15.65 -6.22
N VAL A 114 8.57 15.78 -5.26
CA VAL A 114 10.01 15.91 -5.51
C VAL A 114 10.77 14.96 -4.60
N ALA A 115 11.73 14.23 -5.18
CA ALA A 115 12.60 13.33 -4.44
C ALA A 115 13.69 14.12 -3.69
N PRO A 116 14.01 13.75 -2.43
CA PRO A 116 15.13 14.34 -1.71
C PRO A 116 16.45 14.18 -2.47
N PHE A 117 17.31 15.20 -2.39
CA PHE A 117 18.67 15.18 -2.94
C PHE A 117 18.78 14.83 -4.44
N ASN A 118 17.72 15.04 -5.21
CA ASN A 118 17.70 14.80 -6.64
C ASN A 118 17.85 16.13 -7.41
N GLU A 119 18.88 16.21 -8.25
CA GLU A 119 19.24 17.41 -9.01
C GLU A 119 18.36 17.65 -10.23
N ASP A 120 17.55 16.69 -10.68
CA ASP A 120 16.60 16.86 -11.79
C ASP A 120 15.53 17.91 -11.45
N TYR A 121 15.23 18.07 -10.15
CA TYR A 121 14.27 19.05 -9.65
C TYR A 121 14.97 20.38 -9.33
N ASN A 122 14.89 21.34 -10.26
CA ASN A 122 15.31 22.71 -9.96
C ASN A 122 14.29 23.41 -9.03
N HIS A 123 14.43 23.23 -7.72
CA HIS A 123 13.45 23.73 -6.74
C HIS A 123 13.23 25.24 -6.84
N LYS A 124 14.29 26.04 -7.07
CA LYS A 124 14.22 27.51 -7.20
C LYS A 124 13.33 27.99 -8.35
N GLU A 125 13.29 27.24 -9.44
CA GLU A 125 12.40 27.55 -10.55
C GLU A 125 11.02 26.90 -10.34
N LEU A 126 10.97 25.66 -9.86
CA LEU A 126 9.72 24.90 -9.70
C LEU A 126 8.76 25.49 -8.67
N TYR A 127 9.24 26.06 -7.55
CA TYR A 127 8.33 26.59 -6.52
C TYR A 127 7.52 27.81 -6.99
N GLN A 128 7.98 28.51 -8.04
CA GLN A 128 7.26 29.63 -8.65
C GLN A 128 6.04 29.16 -9.45
N TYR A 129 6.07 27.91 -9.92
CA TYR A 129 5.04 27.29 -10.75
C TYR A 129 4.34 26.13 -10.06
N ASN A 130 4.38 26.09 -8.72
CA ASN A 130 3.63 25.16 -7.90
C ASN A 130 3.06 25.91 -6.69
N ASP A 131 1.84 25.54 -6.29
CA ASP A 131 1.27 25.99 -5.03
C ASP A 131 2.10 25.45 -3.85
N TYR A 132 2.48 24.17 -3.92
CA TYR A 132 3.37 23.48 -2.99
C TYR A 132 4.26 22.47 -3.71
N LEU A 133 5.48 22.28 -3.22
CA LEU A 133 6.29 21.10 -3.51
C LEU A 133 6.11 20.09 -2.38
N ILE A 134 5.82 18.85 -2.73
CA ILE A 134 5.65 17.75 -1.79
C ILE A 134 6.98 17.00 -1.74
N LEU A 135 7.73 17.20 -0.66
CA LEU A 135 9.02 16.54 -0.46
C LEU A 135 8.78 15.11 0.02
N MET A 136 9.14 14.13 -0.81
CA MET A 136 9.01 12.69 -0.52
C MET A 136 10.13 12.22 0.41
N ALA A 137 10.11 12.67 1.67
CA ALA A 137 11.12 12.35 2.68
C ALA A 137 10.91 10.95 3.27
N TYR A 138 10.95 9.95 2.40
CA TYR A 138 10.97 8.52 2.68
C TYR A 138 11.80 7.79 1.62
N ASP A 139 11.86 6.46 1.69
CA ASP A 139 12.73 5.64 0.84
C ASP A 139 14.22 6.00 0.95
N GLN A 140 14.65 6.44 2.15
CA GLN A 140 16.07 6.50 2.50
C GLN A 140 16.75 5.13 2.25
N HIS A 141 16.01 4.07 2.59
CA HIS A 141 16.29 2.69 2.23
C HIS A 141 15.03 2.08 1.61
N ALA A 142 15.17 1.58 0.39
CA ALA A 142 14.10 0.97 -0.40
C ALA A 142 14.54 -0.37 -1.03
N ASP A 143 13.71 -0.90 -1.94
CA ASP A 143 13.86 -2.22 -2.57
C ASP A 143 15.21 -2.46 -3.27
N HIS A 144 15.78 -1.42 -3.86
CA HIS A 144 17.06 -1.43 -4.57
C HIS A 144 18.28 -1.10 -3.69
N THR A 145 18.07 -0.97 -2.37
CA THR A 145 19.12 -0.61 -1.41
C THR A 145 19.39 -1.74 -0.42
N LYS A 146 20.44 -1.57 0.41
CA LYS A 146 20.64 -2.41 1.59
C LYS A 146 19.59 -2.07 2.66
N PRO A 147 19.21 -3.03 3.52
CA PRO A 147 18.24 -2.77 4.57
C PRO A 147 18.65 -1.61 5.48
N GLY A 148 17.67 -0.81 5.90
CA GLY A 148 17.87 0.32 6.78
C GLY A 148 16.55 1.07 7.06
N PRO A 149 16.60 2.14 7.87
CA PRO A 149 15.42 2.90 8.23
C PRO A 149 14.76 3.49 6.98
N VAL A 150 13.42 3.42 6.90
CA VAL A 150 12.66 3.95 5.76
C VAL A 150 12.81 5.47 5.66
N SER A 151 12.80 6.15 6.82
CA SER A 151 12.87 7.60 6.90
C SER A 151 13.44 8.03 8.25
N SER A 152 14.76 7.93 8.44
CA SER A 152 15.37 8.34 9.71
C SER A 152 15.21 9.84 9.95
N GLN A 153 14.95 10.24 11.20
CA GLN A 153 14.66 11.63 11.55
C GLN A 153 15.76 12.61 11.09
N LYS A 154 17.04 12.26 11.30
CA LYS A 154 18.17 13.09 10.85
C LYS A 154 18.26 13.24 9.33
N TRP A 155 17.85 12.20 8.58
CA TRP A 155 17.84 12.24 7.13
C TRP A 155 16.67 13.09 6.61
N ILE A 156 15.50 13.01 7.26
CA ILE A 156 14.37 13.90 7.01
C ILE A 156 14.78 15.37 7.22
N GLU A 157 15.42 15.67 8.36
CA GLU A 157 15.92 17.02 8.68
C GLU A 157 16.88 17.53 7.61
N ALA A 158 17.84 16.68 7.20
CA ALA A 158 18.79 17.04 6.15
C ALA A 158 18.12 17.27 4.77
N ALA A 159 17.09 16.48 4.44
CA ALA A 159 16.33 16.64 3.20
C ALA A 159 15.55 17.96 3.18
N VAL A 160 14.90 18.30 4.30
CA VAL A 160 14.17 19.56 4.47
C VAL A 160 15.13 20.75 4.42
N ASP A 161 16.24 20.68 5.15
CA ASP A 161 17.27 21.74 5.13
C ASP A 161 17.89 21.93 3.74
N TYR A 162 17.98 20.86 2.94
CA TYR A 162 18.49 20.95 1.57
C TYR A 162 17.57 21.80 0.69
N ILE A 163 16.27 21.49 0.66
CA ILE A 163 15.29 22.22 -0.17
C ILE A 163 14.97 23.62 0.41
N ALA A 164 14.91 23.77 1.74
CA ALA A 164 14.58 25.04 2.40
C ALA A 164 15.67 26.11 2.27
N LYS A 165 16.91 25.73 1.89
CA LYS A 165 17.94 26.68 1.45
C LYS A 165 17.58 27.39 0.15
N GLU A 166 16.72 26.77 -0.65
CA GLU A 166 16.39 27.24 -2.00
C GLU A 166 15.04 27.94 -2.07
N ILE A 167 14.08 27.54 -1.23
CA ILE A 167 12.70 28.01 -1.29
C ILE A 167 12.13 28.26 0.12
N PRO A 168 11.08 29.10 0.26
CA PRO A 168 10.42 29.33 1.55
C PRO A 168 9.82 28.05 2.14
N SER A 169 9.90 27.86 3.47
CA SER A 169 9.40 26.66 4.14
C SER A 169 7.89 26.48 4.00
N GLU A 170 7.14 27.57 3.91
CA GLU A 170 5.68 27.57 3.67
C GLU A 170 5.27 27.09 2.27
N LYS A 171 6.24 26.76 1.41
CA LYS A 171 6.03 26.13 0.10
C LYS A 171 6.26 24.62 0.10
N ILE A 172 6.69 24.05 1.21
CA ILE A 172 7.04 22.64 1.33
C ILE A 172 5.95 21.91 2.12
N ILE A 173 5.41 20.83 1.54
CA ILE A 173 4.65 19.82 2.26
C ILE A 173 5.58 18.62 2.47
N LEU A 174 5.73 18.17 3.72
CA LEU A 174 6.57 17.01 4.03
C LEU A 174 5.75 15.72 3.92
N ALA A 175 6.05 14.87 2.95
CA ALA A 175 5.43 13.57 2.85
C ALA A 175 6.17 12.54 3.72
N MET A 176 5.42 11.83 4.55
CA MET A 176 5.93 10.90 5.56
C MET A 176 5.59 9.46 5.17
N ALA A 177 6.51 8.52 5.46
CA ALA A 177 6.26 7.10 5.27
C ALA A 177 5.28 6.54 6.30
N SER A 178 4.35 5.73 5.82
CA SER A 178 3.47 4.90 6.65
C SER A 178 3.49 3.43 6.23
N TYR A 179 4.69 2.93 5.94
CA TYR A 179 4.94 1.56 5.50
C TYR A 179 6.36 1.14 5.91
N GLY A 180 6.73 -0.07 5.53
CA GLY A 180 8.07 -0.61 5.68
C GLY A 180 8.48 -1.48 4.51
N TYR A 181 9.64 -2.11 4.68
CA TYR A 181 10.17 -3.11 3.76
C TYR A 181 10.68 -4.32 4.55
N ASP A 182 10.46 -5.50 3.99
CA ASP A 182 11.08 -6.77 4.38
C ASP A 182 12.11 -7.17 3.32
N TRP A 183 13.39 -7.12 3.68
CA TRP A 183 14.49 -7.55 2.83
C TRP A 183 14.85 -9.01 3.11
N GLY A 184 14.64 -9.88 2.12
CA GLY A 184 15.03 -11.29 2.17
C GLY A 184 16.43 -11.57 1.60
N ALA A 185 16.98 -12.76 1.89
CA ALA A 185 18.36 -13.13 1.57
C ALA A 185 18.71 -13.17 0.07
N ASN A 186 17.72 -13.28 -0.83
CA ASN A 186 17.95 -13.32 -2.28
C ASN A 186 17.92 -11.92 -2.93
N GLY A 187 17.95 -10.85 -2.15
CA GLY A 187 17.77 -9.48 -2.63
C GLY A 187 16.33 -9.17 -3.06
N LYS A 188 15.38 -10.07 -2.75
CA LYS A 188 13.96 -9.82 -2.90
C LYS A 188 13.51 -8.96 -1.72
N THR A 189 12.97 -7.79 -2.02
CA THR A 189 12.41 -6.88 -1.03
C THR A 189 10.92 -6.78 -1.25
N GLU A 190 10.14 -6.87 -0.17
CA GLU A 190 8.69 -6.71 -0.21
C GLU A 190 8.29 -5.49 0.62
N THR A 191 7.43 -4.62 0.08
CA THR A 191 6.82 -3.54 0.85
C THR A 191 5.80 -4.15 1.82
N VAL A 192 5.86 -3.74 3.08
CA VAL A 192 4.95 -4.19 4.14
C VAL A 192 4.17 -3.02 4.74
N THR A 193 2.91 -3.25 5.10
CA THR A 193 2.16 -2.32 5.97
C THR A 193 2.68 -2.41 7.40
N TYR A 194 2.33 -1.43 8.24
CA TYR A 194 2.57 -1.52 9.69
C TYR A 194 2.05 -2.85 10.27
N GLN A 195 0.86 -3.26 9.85
CA GLN A 195 0.19 -4.45 10.39
C GLN A 195 0.83 -5.76 9.90
N GLN A 196 1.27 -5.80 8.65
CA GLN A 196 2.04 -6.91 8.10
C GLN A 196 3.38 -7.04 8.82
N ALA A 197 4.08 -5.92 9.05
CA ALA A 197 5.34 -5.92 9.78
C ALA A 197 5.19 -6.47 11.21
N LEU A 198 4.14 -6.09 11.94
CA LEU A 198 3.91 -6.63 13.29
C LEU A 198 3.46 -8.10 13.28
N THR A 199 2.68 -8.51 12.29
CA THR A 199 2.27 -9.90 12.15
C THR A 199 3.47 -10.80 11.87
N LEU A 200 4.33 -10.41 10.94
CA LEU A 200 5.58 -11.12 10.65
C LEU A 200 6.45 -11.24 11.91
N ALA A 201 6.63 -10.15 12.66
CA ALA A 201 7.38 -10.18 13.91
C ALA A 201 6.79 -11.18 14.93
N ARG A 202 5.46 -11.22 15.04
CA ARG A 202 4.77 -12.11 15.97
C ARG A 202 4.91 -13.58 15.57
N GLU A 203 4.68 -13.90 14.29
CA GLU A 203 4.80 -15.28 13.77
C GLU A 203 6.23 -15.80 13.88
N SER A 204 7.22 -14.93 13.65
CA SER A 204 8.63 -15.29 13.74
C SER A 204 9.20 -15.16 15.15
N GLN A 205 8.39 -14.78 16.14
CA GLN A 205 8.81 -14.47 17.51
C GLN A 205 9.96 -13.44 17.58
N ALA A 206 10.03 -12.55 16.59
CA ALA A 206 11.04 -11.51 16.53
C ALA A 206 10.70 -10.36 17.47
N LYS A 207 11.74 -9.78 18.07
CA LYS A 207 11.60 -8.61 18.93
C LYS A 207 11.66 -7.34 18.10
N VAL A 208 10.53 -6.64 17.97
CA VAL A 208 10.48 -5.29 17.41
C VAL A 208 11.30 -4.34 18.27
N THR A 209 12.23 -3.62 17.64
CA THR A 209 13.11 -2.64 18.27
C THR A 209 12.84 -1.27 17.68
N TYR A 210 12.63 -0.27 18.53
CA TYR A 210 12.66 1.13 18.13
C TYR A 210 14.07 1.66 18.31
N ASP A 211 14.62 2.28 17.26
CA ASP A 211 15.97 2.82 17.31
C ASP A 211 15.95 4.29 17.69
N ASN A 212 16.43 4.63 18.88
CA ASN A 212 16.45 6.00 19.41
C ASN A 212 17.35 6.97 18.62
N HIS A 213 18.16 6.50 17.66
CA HIS A 213 18.94 7.37 16.78
C HIS A 213 18.20 7.73 15.49
N THR A 214 17.32 6.85 15.01
CA THR A 214 16.62 7.00 13.73
C THR A 214 15.13 7.24 13.89
N TYR A 215 14.58 6.90 15.05
CA TYR A 215 13.15 6.86 15.39
C TYR A 215 12.33 5.95 14.46
N ASN A 216 12.96 4.98 13.82
CA ASN A 216 12.31 3.95 13.01
C ASN A 216 12.30 2.61 13.76
N LEU A 217 11.44 1.69 13.32
CA LEU A 217 11.35 0.36 13.89
C LEU A 217 12.07 -0.64 13.01
N TYR A 218 12.67 -1.65 13.64
CA TYR A 218 13.23 -2.77 12.92
C TYR A 218 13.24 -4.07 13.73
N TYR A 219 13.39 -5.18 13.04
CA TYR A 219 13.75 -6.47 13.61
C TYR A 219 14.38 -7.37 12.55
N THR A 220 14.92 -8.51 12.99
CA THR A 220 15.40 -9.58 12.10
C THR A 220 14.70 -10.88 12.45
N TYR A 221 14.51 -11.73 11.45
CA TYR A 221 13.99 -13.08 11.63
C TYR A 221 14.57 -14.04 10.60
N ASN A 222 14.39 -15.35 10.81
CA ASN A 222 14.70 -16.35 9.80
C ASN A 222 13.41 -16.96 9.26
N ASP A 223 13.31 -17.10 7.94
CA ASP A 223 12.19 -17.79 7.29
C ASP A 223 12.27 -19.32 7.48
N GLU A 224 11.29 -20.05 6.95
CA GLU A 224 11.24 -21.52 7.00
C GLU A 224 12.42 -22.20 6.31
N ASN A 225 13.10 -21.50 5.39
CA ASN A 225 14.29 -21.97 4.69
C ASN A 225 15.60 -21.56 5.40
N ASN A 226 15.49 -21.01 6.61
CA ASN A 226 16.60 -20.47 7.40
C ASN A 226 17.37 -19.32 6.70
N GLN A 227 16.68 -18.58 5.84
CA GLN A 227 17.15 -17.34 5.25
C GLN A 227 16.87 -16.18 6.20
N THR A 228 17.86 -15.33 6.44
CA THR A 228 17.68 -14.16 7.31
C THR A 228 17.00 -13.04 6.55
N HIS A 229 15.96 -12.50 7.20
CA HIS A 229 15.22 -11.32 6.79
C HIS A 229 15.49 -10.16 7.74
N GLN A 230 15.43 -8.95 7.21
CA GLN A 230 15.47 -7.73 8.00
C GLN A 230 14.29 -6.85 7.62
N VAL A 231 13.51 -6.44 8.61
CA VAL A 231 12.32 -5.61 8.41
C VAL A 231 12.57 -4.25 9.02
N HIS A 232 12.32 -3.17 8.28
CA HIS A 232 12.29 -1.80 8.79
C HIS A 232 10.97 -1.14 8.42
N PHE A 233 10.37 -0.40 9.33
CA PHE A 233 9.06 0.23 9.13
C PHE A 233 8.86 1.45 10.04
N THR A 234 7.81 2.21 9.77
CA THR A 234 7.39 3.37 10.56
C THR A 234 6.09 3.09 11.31
N ASP A 235 5.87 3.80 12.42
CA ASP A 235 4.62 3.76 13.16
C ASP A 235 4.16 5.16 13.60
N ALA A 236 3.15 5.22 14.47
CA ALA A 236 2.62 6.48 14.97
C ALA A 236 3.66 7.28 15.80
N ALA A 237 4.57 6.63 16.51
CA ALA A 237 5.60 7.34 17.27
C ALA A 237 6.64 7.98 16.34
N THR A 238 7.09 7.23 15.31
CA THR A 238 7.94 7.78 14.23
C THR A 238 7.28 9.01 13.60
N ASN A 239 6.04 8.87 13.17
CA ASN A 239 5.32 9.93 12.46
C ASN A 239 4.91 11.10 13.36
N PHE A 240 4.72 10.89 14.67
CA PHE A 240 4.52 11.98 15.62
C PHE A 240 5.75 12.89 15.66
N ASN A 241 6.95 12.30 15.77
CA ASN A 241 8.20 13.05 15.78
C ASN A 241 8.43 13.80 14.45
N THR A 242 8.14 13.18 13.31
CA THR A 242 8.23 13.84 12.00
C THR A 242 7.23 14.98 11.83
N LEU A 243 5.97 14.78 12.25
CA LEU A 243 4.93 15.81 12.22
C LEU A 243 5.28 17.00 13.13
N ARG A 244 5.84 16.71 14.31
CA ARG A 244 6.36 17.71 15.25
C ARG A 244 7.44 18.56 14.60
N PHE A 245 8.43 17.92 13.99
CA PHE A 245 9.51 18.59 13.28
C PHE A 245 8.97 19.50 12.18
N ALA A 246 8.12 18.99 11.28
CA ALA A 246 7.51 19.78 10.21
C ALA A 246 6.77 21.02 10.73
N THR A 247 6.07 20.86 11.86
CA THR A 247 5.30 21.92 12.51
C THR A 247 6.20 23.01 13.11
N GLU A 248 7.29 22.65 13.78
CA GLU A 248 8.23 23.64 14.37
C GLU A 248 9.12 24.29 13.32
N TYR A 249 9.45 23.58 12.24
CA TYR A 249 10.18 24.15 11.11
C TYR A 249 9.33 25.19 10.35
N GLY A 250 8.00 25.13 10.48
CA GLY A 250 7.08 26.02 9.78
C GLY A 250 6.85 25.61 8.33
N LEU A 251 6.77 24.30 8.06
CA LEU A 251 6.39 23.78 6.75
C LEU A 251 4.90 24.06 6.48
N ALA A 252 4.49 24.01 5.20
CA ALA A 252 3.10 24.22 4.80
C ALA A 252 2.12 23.18 5.36
N GLY A 253 2.63 21.98 5.64
CA GLY A 253 1.87 20.85 6.14
C GLY A 253 2.63 19.53 5.93
N THR A 254 1.91 18.43 6.11
CA THR A 254 2.42 17.08 5.86
C THR A 254 1.50 16.31 4.92
N ALA A 255 2.03 15.25 4.33
CA ALA A 255 1.30 14.23 3.59
C ALA A 255 1.68 12.84 4.12
N ILE A 256 0.85 11.83 3.88
CA ILE A 256 1.11 10.45 4.27
C ILE A 256 1.14 9.58 3.01
N TRP A 257 2.23 8.85 2.81
CA TRP A 257 2.32 7.78 1.83
C TRP A 257 2.40 6.43 2.57
N ARG A 258 1.34 5.63 2.59
CA ARG A 258 0.00 5.90 2.06
C ARG A 258 -1.11 5.46 3.02
N MET A 259 -2.29 6.04 2.83
CA MET A 259 -3.50 5.67 3.56
C MET A 259 -3.83 4.18 3.36
N GLY A 260 -4.12 3.49 4.46
CA GLY A 260 -4.37 2.06 4.53
C GLY A 260 -3.15 1.20 4.90
N SER A 261 -1.93 1.75 4.92
CA SER A 261 -0.72 1.02 5.34
C SER A 261 -0.19 1.43 6.72
N GLU A 262 -0.68 2.56 7.23
CA GLU A 262 -0.22 3.19 8.46
C GLU A 262 -0.59 2.45 9.74
N ASP A 263 0.09 2.86 10.80
CA ASP A 263 -0.41 2.71 12.15
C ASP A 263 -1.59 3.66 12.40
N SER A 264 -2.76 3.09 12.68
CA SER A 264 -4.02 3.84 12.88
C SER A 264 -3.96 4.92 13.95
N ARG A 265 -3.08 4.80 14.95
CA ARG A 265 -2.89 5.80 16.02
C ARG A 265 -2.45 7.16 15.48
N ILE A 266 -1.90 7.24 14.26
CA ILE A 266 -1.57 8.51 13.62
C ILE A 266 -2.78 9.46 13.56
N TRP A 267 -3.98 8.90 13.35
CA TRP A 267 -5.21 9.67 13.20
C TRP A 267 -5.68 10.32 14.51
N ASP A 268 -5.18 9.87 15.67
CA ASP A 268 -5.51 10.46 16.97
C ASP A 268 -4.91 11.87 17.13
N PHE A 269 -3.81 12.15 16.42
CA PHE A 269 -3.12 13.44 16.50
C PHE A 269 -2.94 14.16 15.17
N TYR A 270 -3.15 13.52 14.01
CA TYR A 270 -2.87 14.12 12.71
C TYR A 270 -3.58 15.46 12.44
N ASN A 271 -4.81 15.62 12.95
CA ASN A 271 -5.59 16.86 12.84
C ASN A 271 -5.43 17.80 14.06
N ARG A 272 -4.51 17.50 14.98
CA ARG A 272 -4.25 18.32 16.17
C ARG A 272 -3.05 19.22 15.94
N SER A 273 -3.06 20.39 16.57
CA SER A 273 -1.85 21.20 16.67
C SER A 273 -0.83 20.45 17.51
N VAL A 274 0.31 20.12 16.90
CA VAL A 274 1.44 19.52 17.60
C VAL A 274 2.52 20.56 17.93
N HIS A 275 2.22 21.87 17.93
CA HIS A 275 3.17 22.90 18.39
C HIS A 275 3.55 22.72 19.86
N ARG A 276 4.74 23.20 20.26
CA ARG A 276 5.25 23.05 21.64
C ARG A 276 4.26 23.51 22.70
N ALA A 277 3.59 24.64 22.45
CA ALA A 277 2.60 25.20 23.37
C ALA A 277 1.34 24.33 23.50
N ALA A 278 0.90 23.70 22.40
CA ALA A 278 -0.27 22.82 22.40
C ALA A 278 0.03 21.47 23.07
N LEU A 279 1.26 20.98 22.96
CA LEU A 279 1.65 19.68 23.51
C LEU A 279 1.86 19.63 25.02
N LYS A 280 1.88 20.78 25.72
CA LYS A 280 2.00 20.80 27.20
C LYS A 280 0.92 19.98 27.91
N ASN A 281 -0.25 19.84 27.28
CA ASN A 281 -1.39 19.08 27.80
C ASN A 281 -1.73 17.87 26.90
N PHE A 282 -0.80 17.44 26.03
CA PHE A 282 -1.04 16.28 25.18
C PHE A 282 -0.95 15.01 26.01
N ASP A 283 -1.97 14.16 25.88
CA ASP A 283 -2.02 12.88 26.56
C ASP A 283 -1.29 11.82 25.72
N PHE A 284 -0.01 11.62 26.00
CA PHE A 284 0.79 10.57 25.37
C PHE A 284 0.32 9.15 25.73
N SER A 285 -0.48 8.99 26.78
CA SER A 285 -1.06 7.68 27.11
C SER A 285 -2.09 7.22 26.08
N ALA A 286 -2.66 8.14 25.28
CA ALA A 286 -3.51 7.76 24.16
C ALA A 286 -2.77 6.94 23.10
N LEU A 287 -1.43 7.02 23.04
CA LEU A 287 -0.61 6.28 22.10
C LEU A 287 -0.13 4.93 22.64
N THR A 288 -0.47 4.53 23.87
CA THR A 288 0.02 3.26 24.45
C THR A 288 -0.82 2.05 24.03
N VAL A 289 -2.08 2.27 23.66
CA VAL A 289 -2.98 1.20 23.20
C VAL A 289 -2.97 1.16 21.69
N VAL A 290 -2.66 -0.01 21.13
CA VAL A 290 -2.86 -0.26 19.69
C VAL A 290 -4.16 -1.03 19.53
N GLU A 291 -5.20 -0.32 19.08
CA GLU A 291 -6.51 -0.90 18.83
C GLU A 291 -6.45 -1.95 17.71
N SER A 292 -7.29 -2.98 17.85
CA SER A 292 -7.42 -4.03 16.84
C SER A 292 -8.57 -3.68 15.91
N SER A 293 -8.36 -3.76 14.60
CA SER A 293 -9.45 -3.64 13.60
C SER A 293 -9.99 -5.01 13.22
N ASP A 294 -11.27 -5.06 12.83
CA ASP A 294 -11.88 -6.20 12.12
C ASP A 294 -11.51 -6.22 10.63
N ASP A 295 -10.74 -5.24 10.17
CA ASP A 295 -10.19 -5.22 8.81
C ASP A 295 -9.26 -6.40 8.57
N VAL A 296 -9.28 -6.89 7.31
CA VAL A 296 -8.46 -8.01 6.86
C VAL A 296 -7.33 -7.48 5.98
N ASP A 297 -6.10 -7.69 6.43
CA ASP A 297 -4.91 -7.50 5.61
C ASP A 297 -4.53 -8.83 4.91
N TYR A 298 -3.92 -8.74 3.74
CA TYR A 298 -3.50 -9.90 2.96
C TYR A 298 -2.01 -9.87 2.69
N ILE A 299 -1.32 -10.99 2.92
CA ILE A 299 0.09 -11.16 2.55
C ILE A 299 0.23 -12.24 1.48
N GLY A 300 1.13 -12.06 0.52
CA GLY A 300 1.35 -13.01 -0.58
C GLY A 300 0.27 -12.96 -1.67
N GLU A 301 0.30 -13.95 -2.56
CA GLU A 301 -0.59 -14.03 -3.72
C GLU A 301 -1.06 -15.47 -3.98
N GLY A 302 -2.29 -15.61 -4.47
CA GLY A 302 -2.91 -16.89 -4.78
C GLY A 302 -4.33 -17.00 -4.23
N GLU A 303 -4.98 -18.13 -4.52
CA GLU A 303 -6.38 -18.38 -4.17
C GLU A 303 -6.54 -19.15 -2.84
N ILE A 304 -5.46 -19.72 -2.30
CA ILE A 304 -5.50 -20.42 -1.01
C ILE A 304 -5.27 -19.40 0.09
N LEU A 305 -6.20 -19.38 1.05
CA LEU A 305 -6.22 -18.43 2.16
C LEU A 305 -5.90 -19.15 3.48
N GLU A 306 -4.95 -18.61 4.23
CA GLU A 306 -4.62 -19.04 5.58
C GLU A 306 -4.73 -17.85 6.54
N VAL A 307 -5.57 -17.96 7.57
CA VAL A 307 -5.68 -16.91 8.60
C VAL A 307 -4.49 -17.05 9.55
N LEU A 308 -3.53 -16.14 9.46
CA LEU A 308 -2.33 -16.11 10.32
C LEU A 308 -2.63 -15.52 11.69
N SER A 309 -3.50 -14.51 11.74
CA SER A 309 -3.76 -13.76 12.96
C SER A 309 -5.23 -13.38 13.10
N LYS A 310 -5.64 -13.14 14.34
CA LYS A 310 -6.96 -12.65 14.72
C LYS A 310 -6.78 -11.41 15.59
N PRO A 311 -7.73 -10.46 15.58
CA PRO A 311 -7.65 -9.23 16.35
C PRO A 311 -7.26 -9.44 17.82
N THR A 312 -6.14 -8.85 18.23
CA THR A 312 -5.72 -8.71 19.64
C THR A 312 -5.19 -7.32 19.86
N LYS A 313 -5.59 -6.69 20.97
CA LYS A 313 -5.06 -5.38 21.36
C LYS A 313 -3.56 -5.49 21.68
N GLY A 314 -2.82 -4.48 21.26
CA GLY A 314 -1.42 -4.30 21.60
C GLY A 314 -1.23 -3.29 22.72
N HIS A 315 -0.05 -3.33 23.33
CA HIS A 315 0.36 -2.34 24.33
C HIS A 315 1.81 -1.92 24.08
N ILE A 316 2.05 -0.61 24.13
CA ILE A 316 3.34 0.03 23.94
C ILE A 316 3.60 0.98 25.10
N GLU A 317 4.79 0.90 25.67
CA GLU A 317 5.29 1.91 26.60
C GLU A 317 6.14 2.93 25.85
N HIS A 318 5.99 4.22 26.20
CA HIS A 318 6.73 5.32 25.59
C HIS A 318 7.59 6.01 26.65
N GLU A 319 8.79 6.45 26.27
CA GLU A 319 9.53 7.46 27.01
C GLU A 319 9.48 8.77 26.23
N ILE A 320 9.16 9.86 26.93
CA ILE A 320 9.02 11.19 26.33
C ILE A 320 10.21 12.05 26.74
N ASP A 321 10.89 12.64 25.76
CA ASP A 321 11.83 13.72 26.04
C ASP A 321 11.03 14.96 26.44
N SER A 322 11.06 15.31 27.72
CA SER A 322 10.32 16.46 28.26
C SER A 322 10.84 17.83 27.77
N ASN A 323 12.06 17.90 27.23
CA ASN A 323 12.61 19.15 26.68
C ASN A 323 12.10 19.39 25.26
N GLU A 324 12.21 18.38 24.39
CA GLU A 324 11.83 18.49 22.97
C GLU A 324 10.37 18.11 22.71
N LEU A 325 9.72 17.46 23.68
CA LEU A 325 8.38 16.87 23.59
C LEU A 325 8.28 15.88 22.41
N LEU A 326 9.28 14.99 22.32
CA LEU A 326 9.39 13.92 21.35
C LEU A 326 9.24 12.56 22.04
N ILE A 327 8.79 11.55 21.29
CA ILE A 327 8.83 10.16 21.74
C ILE A 327 10.26 9.66 21.52
N SER A 328 11.05 9.64 22.60
CA SER A 328 12.48 9.33 22.56
C SER A 328 12.77 7.83 22.57
N GLU A 329 11.84 7.03 23.08
CA GLU A 329 11.89 5.56 23.09
C GLU A 329 10.46 5.01 23.05
N GLN A 330 10.30 3.82 22.47
CA GLN A 330 9.08 3.03 22.62
C GLN A 330 9.36 1.52 22.70
N ARG A 331 8.59 0.83 23.54
CA ARG A 331 8.70 -0.62 23.73
C ARG A 331 7.35 -1.29 23.53
N TYR A 332 7.28 -2.18 22.55
CA TYR A 332 6.15 -3.10 22.39
C TYR A 332 6.19 -4.13 23.53
N GLU A 333 5.24 -4.03 24.46
CA GLU A 333 5.04 -5.05 25.50
C GLU A 333 4.19 -6.20 24.98
N VAL A 334 3.15 -5.87 24.22
CA VAL A 334 2.26 -6.81 23.56
C VAL A 334 2.11 -6.36 22.11
N LEU A 335 2.52 -7.21 21.17
CA LEU A 335 2.28 -6.95 19.75
C LEU A 335 0.77 -7.03 19.47
N PRO A 336 0.16 -5.98 18.91
CA PRO A 336 -1.21 -6.07 18.40
C PRO A 336 -1.26 -7.06 17.23
N SER A 337 -2.46 -7.51 16.92
CA SER A 337 -2.73 -8.14 15.64
C SER A 337 -4.12 -7.80 15.13
N MET A 338 -4.32 -7.93 13.82
CA MET A 338 -5.62 -7.83 13.15
C MET A 338 -5.92 -9.18 12.48
N PHE A 339 -6.95 -9.25 11.63
CA PHE A 339 -7.03 -10.38 10.71
C PHE A 339 -5.96 -10.21 9.62
N VAL A 340 -4.94 -11.07 9.63
CA VAL A 340 -4.03 -11.20 8.49
C VAL A 340 -4.24 -12.54 7.82
N VAL A 341 -4.46 -12.51 6.52
CA VAL A 341 -4.69 -13.69 5.70
C VAL A 341 -3.55 -13.84 4.71
N ARG A 342 -2.77 -14.91 4.85
CA ARG A 342 -1.80 -15.31 3.84
C ARG A 342 -2.52 -15.89 2.64
N LYS A 343 -2.25 -15.32 1.47
CA LYS A 343 -2.57 -15.85 0.16
C LYS A 343 -1.37 -16.61 -0.38
N TRP A 344 -1.58 -17.84 -0.82
CA TRP A 344 -0.54 -18.61 -1.49
C TRP A 344 -1.13 -19.51 -2.59
N GLY A 345 -0.24 -20.09 -3.40
CA GLY A 345 -0.62 -20.89 -4.55
C GLY A 345 -0.72 -20.11 -5.88
N LYS A 346 -0.24 -18.86 -5.94
CA LYS A 346 -0.01 -18.20 -7.25
C LYS A 346 0.96 -19.03 -8.08
N THR A 347 0.59 -19.28 -9.33
CA THR A 347 1.44 -19.98 -10.30
C THR A 347 1.96 -19.01 -11.35
N GLU A 348 3.21 -19.19 -11.77
CA GLU A 348 3.79 -18.38 -12.87
C GLU A 348 3.17 -18.70 -14.24
N ALA A 349 2.61 -19.91 -14.38
CA ALA A 349 1.96 -20.33 -15.62
C ALA A 349 0.47 -19.96 -15.59
N LYS A 350 -0.08 -19.53 -16.73
CA LYS A 350 -1.53 -19.38 -16.90
C LYS A 350 -2.19 -20.75 -16.87
N LYS A 351 -2.60 -21.20 -15.69
CA LYS A 351 -3.35 -22.45 -15.49
C LYS A 351 -4.84 -22.12 -15.30
N LEU A 352 -5.69 -22.95 -15.88
CA LEU A 352 -7.13 -22.95 -15.66
C LEU A 352 -7.49 -24.29 -15.03
N VAL A 353 -8.20 -24.25 -13.90
CA VAL A 353 -8.75 -25.43 -13.25
C VAL A 353 -10.27 -25.32 -13.34
N LEU A 354 -10.92 -26.38 -13.81
CA LEU A 354 -12.38 -26.49 -13.76
C LEU A 354 -12.75 -27.23 -12.48
N THR A 355 -13.57 -26.59 -11.66
CA THR A 355 -14.12 -27.17 -10.44
C THR A 355 -15.64 -27.27 -10.56
N PHE A 356 -16.22 -28.33 -10.00
CA PHE A 356 -17.66 -28.54 -9.93
C PHE A 356 -18.05 -28.87 -8.50
N ASP A 357 -18.93 -28.05 -7.93
CA ASP A 357 -19.41 -28.17 -6.55
C ASP A 357 -20.79 -28.85 -6.52
N ASP A 358 -21.25 -29.25 -5.33
CA ASP A 358 -22.58 -29.83 -5.07
C ASP A 358 -22.90 -31.20 -5.71
N GLY A 359 -21.91 -31.89 -6.27
CA GLY A 359 -22.09 -33.21 -6.89
C GLY A 359 -21.90 -34.39 -5.93
N PRO A 360 -22.00 -35.64 -6.42
CA PRO A 360 -22.48 -36.03 -7.73
C PRO A 360 -24.01 -36.02 -7.84
N ASP A 361 -24.53 -35.33 -8.87
CA ASP A 361 -25.91 -35.40 -9.30
C ASP A 361 -26.07 -36.46 -10.42
N PRO A 362 -27.08 -37.35 -10.34
CA PRO A 362 -27.24 -38.45 -11.30
C PRO A 362 -27.49 -38.01 -12.74
N LEU A 363 -28.08 -36.82 -12.96
CA LEU A 363 -28.39 -36.29 -14.27
C LEU A 363 -27.25 -35.43 -14.83
N TYR A 364 -26.75 -34.48 -14.05
CA TYR A 364 -25.81 -33.46 -14.51
C TYR A 364 -24.36 -33.92 -14.44
N THR A 365 -23.93 -34.59 -13.36
CA THR A 365 -22.53 -35.03 -13.23
C THR A 365 -22.15 -35.99 -14.36
N LYS A 366 -23.09 -36.83 -14.82
CA LYS A 366 -22.88 -37.67 -16.00
C LYS A 366 -22.61 -36.86 -17.27
N GLN A 367 -23.42 -35.84 -17.55
CA GLN A 367 -23.27 -35.00 -18.74
C GLN A 367 -21.97 -34.18 -18.72
N ILE A 368 -21.59 -33.72 -17.53
CA ILE A 368 -20.31 -33.02 -17.30
C ILE A 368 -19.15 -33.97 -17.62
N LEU A 369 -19.13 -35.17 -17.03
CA LEU A 369 -18.08 -36.17 -17.29
C LEU A 369 -18.01 -36.56 -18.77
N ASP A 370 -19.14 -36.77 -19.44
CA ASP A 370 -19.19 -37.08 -20.87
C ASP A 370 -18.56 -35.94 -21.71
N THR A 371 -18.80 -34.68 -21.32
CA THR A 371 -18.24 -33.50 -21.97
C THR A 371 -16.74 -33.38 -21.71
N LEU A 372 -16.30 -33.52 -20.45
CA LEU A 372 -14.89 -33.48 -20.08
C LEU A 372 -14.08 -34.58 -20.78
N ALA A 373 -14.63 -35.81 -20.85
CA ALA A 373 -14.02 -36.92 -21.57
C ALA A 373 -13.90 -36.63 -23.08
N LYS A 374 -14.93 -36.04 -23.70
CA LYS A 374 -14.91 -35.62 -25.12
C LYS A 374 -13.78 -34.64 -25.41
N TYR A 375 -13.56 -33.66 -24.53
CA TYR A 375 -12.53 -32.64 -24.69
C TYR A 375 -11.19 -33.01 -24.06
N LYS A 376 -11.09 -34.15 -23.37
CA LYS A 376 -9.91 -34.64 -22.65
C LYS A 376 -9.40 -33.63 -21.62
N VAL A 377 -10.32 -33.01 -20.89
CA VAL A 377 -10.01 -31.99 -19.88
C VAL A 377 -10.19 -32.60 -18.49
N PRO A 378 -9.13 -32.71 -17.66
CA PRO A 378 -9.28 -33.07 -16.27
C PRO A 378 -9.95 -31.93 -15.48
N ALA A 379 -10.56 -32.27 -14.36
CA ALA A 379 -11.32 -31.35 -13.52
C ALA A 379 -11.30 -31.83 -12.07
N VAL A 380 -11.74 -30.97 -11.14
CA VAL A 380 -11.91 -31.28 -9.73
C VAL A 380 -13.40 -31.32 -9.41
N PHE A 381 -13.87 -32.35 -8.73
CA PHE A 381 -15.25 -32.48 -8.27
C PHE A 381 -15.30 -32.38 -6.75
N PHE A 382 -15.86 -31.30 -6.21
CA PHE A 382 -16.14 -31.17 -4.79
C PHE A 382 -17.47 -31.87 -4.49
N VAL A 383 -17.38 -33.04 -3.87
CA VAL A 383 -18.55 -33.91 -3.65
C VAL A 383 -19.16 -33.70 -2.28
N VAL A 384 -20.48 -33.68 -2.22
CA VAL A 384 -21.27 -33.71 -0.99
C VAL A 384 -21.45 -35.16 -0.58
N GLY A 385 -21.11 -35.50 0.66
CA GLY A 385 -21.10 -36.90 1.15
C GLY A 385 -22.44 -37.63 0.97
N LEU A 386 -23.57 -36.96 1.27
CA LEU A 386 -24.91 -37.52 1.03
C LEU A 386 -25.19 -37.80 -0.45
N ALA A 387 -24.74 -36.92 -1.36
CA ALA A 387 -24.90 -37.13 -2.79
C ALA A 387 -23.98 -38.28 -3.27
N ALA A 388 -22.77 -38.36 -2.73
CA ALA A 388 -21.80 -39.40 -3.03
C ALA A 388 -22.31 -40.79 -2.62
N GLU A 389 -22.87 -40.93 -1.41
CA GLU A 389 -23.46 -42.18 -0.91
C GLU A 389 -24.56 -42.71 -1.84
N ASN A 390 -25.41 -41.81 -2.34
CA ASN A 390 -26.49 -42.16 -3.26
C ASN A 390 -26.02 -42.44 -4.70
N ASN A 391 -24.79 -42.05 -5.06
CA ASN A 391 -24.28 -42.10 -6.43
C ASN A 391 -22.85 -42.64 -6.51
N ILE A 392 -22.48 -43.62 -5.67
CA ILE A 392 -21.15 -44.25 -5.65
C ILE A 392 -20.61 -44.65 -7.03
N PRO A 393 -21.41 -45.18 -7.98
CA PRO A 393 -20.92 -45.46 -9.33
C PRO A 393 -20.37 -44.23 -10.06
N LEU A 394 -20.96 -43.04 -9.85
CA LEU A 394 -20.47 -41.79 -10.43
C LEU A 394 -19.19 -41.32 -9.75
N VAL A 395 -19.07 -41.44 -8.43
CA VAL A 395 -17.82 -41.13 -7.70
C VAL A 395 -16.67 -42.00 -8.23
N LYS A 396 -16.90 -43.30 -8.39
CA LYS A 396 -15.92 -44.22 -9.00
C LYS A 396 -15.57 -43.84 -10.43
N ARG A 397 -16.54 -43.32 -11.19
CA ARG A 397 -16.32 -42.84 -12.56
C ARG A 397 -15.44 -41.59 -12.57
N ILE A 398 -15.72 -40.61 -11.71
CA ILE A 398 -14.90 -39.39 -11.54
C ILE A 398 -13.43 -39.79 -11.32
N TYR A 399 -13.17 -40.65 -10.34
CA TYR A 399 -11.81 -41.12 -10.04
C TYR A 399 -11.17 -41.87 -11.22
N ARG A 400 -11.89 -42.83 -11.82
CA ARG A 400 -11.37 -43.66 -12.92
C ARG A 400 -11.03 -42.84 -14.17
N GLU A 401 -11.76 -41.75 -14.43
CA GLU A 401 -11.52 -40.87 -15.58
C GLU A 401 -10.39 -39.85 -15.34
N GLY A 402 -9.74 -39.91 -14.17
CA GLY A 402 -8.55 -39.10 -13.85
C GLY A 402 -8.87 -37.70 -13.32
N HIS A 403 -10.09 -37.50 -12.83
CA HIS A 403 -10.48 -36.26 -12.15
C HIS A 403 -10.08 -36.30 -10.67
N GLU A 404 -9.81 -35.14 -10.09
CA GLU A 404 -9.59 -35.01 -8.65
C GLU A 404 -10.93 -34.94 -7.91
N ILE A 405 -10.97 -35.47 -6.68
CA ILE A 405 -12.15 -35.45 -5.82
C ILE A 405 -11.82 -34.60 -4.60
N GLY A 406 -12.59 -33.52 -4.42
CA GLY A 406 -12.54 -32.65 -3.26
C GLY A 406 -13.72 -32.91 -2.32
N ASN A 407 -13.56 -32.52 -1.07
CA ASN A 407 -14.59 -32.63 -0.04
C ASN A 407 -15.47 -31.38 -0.04
N HIS A 408 -16.79 -31.54 -0.12
CA HIS A 408 -17.77 -30.46 -0.04
C HIS A 408 -18.73 -30.58 1.14
N THR A 409 -18.25 -31.16 2.25
CA THR A 409 -19.01 -31.52 3.46
C THR A 409 -20.07 -32.60 3.23
N PHE A 410 -20.47 -33.28 4.30
CA PHE A 410 -21.34 -34.45 4.18
C PHE A 410 -22.77 -34.04 3.83
N THR A 411 -23.25 -32.99 4.49
CA THR A 411 -24.64 -32.49 4.35
C THR A 411 -24.76 -31.14 3.66
N HIS A 412 -23.68 -30.61 3.09
CA HIS A 412 -23.64 -29.27 2.51
C HIS A 412 -23.95 -28.15 3.55
N THR A 413 -23.43 -28.32 4.77
CA THR A 413 -23.62 -27.32 5.84
C THR A 413 -22.73 -26.11 5.60
N ASN A 414 -23.25 -24.91 5.84
CA ASN A 414 -22.45 -23.68 5.80
C ASN A 414 -21.42 -23.65 6.96
N MET A 415 -20.16 -23.92 6.61
CA MET A 415 -19.02 -24.00 7.54
C MET A 415 -18.75 -22.69 8.30
N ALA A 416 -19.15 -21.53 7.77
CA ALA A 416 -19.00 -20.25 8.48
C ALA A 416 -19.90 -20.14 9.72
N THR A 417 -20.95 -20.95 9.78
CA THR A 417 -21.93 -20.96 10.89
C THR A 417 -21.90 -22.24 11.72
N ALA A 418 -21.17 -23.26 11.26
CA ALA A 418 -21.07 -24.55 11.94
C ALA A 418 -20.17 -24.46 13.18
N SER A 419 -20.52 -25.21 14.23
CA SER A 419 -19.60 -25.40 15.36
C SER A 419 -18.37 -26.19 14.90
N ARG A 420 -17.22 -26.02 15.57
CA ARG A 420 -15.99 -26.76 15.26
C ARG A 420 -16.19 -28.27 15.23
N ASN A 421 -16.97 -28.81 16.17
CA ASN A 421 -17.27 -30.25 16.22
C ASN A 421 -18.11 -30.69 15.02
N ARG A 422 -19.09 -29.88 14.60
CA ARG A 422 -19.88 -30.17 13.40
C ARG A 422 -19.01 -30.10 12.15
N ALA A 423 -18.17 -29.08 12.02
CA ALA A 423 -17.24 -28.92 10.91
C ALA A 423 -16.31 -30.13 10.73
N ILE A 424 -15.73 -30.64 11.81
CA ILE A 424 -14.88 -31.85 11.78
C ILE A 424 -15.70 -33.06 11.32
N LEU A 425 -16.88 -33.28 11.91
CA LEU A 425 -17.74 -34.40 11.56
C LEU A 425 -18.18 -34.38 10.07
N GLU A 426 -18.54 -33.20 9.56
CA GLU A 426 -18.90 -33.00 8.15
C GLU A 426 -17.76 -33.37 7.20
N MET A 427 -16.53 -32.99 7.55
CA MET A 427 -15.35 -33.28 6.75
C MET A 427 -14.97 -34.75 6.83
N ASP A 428 -14.96 -35.35 8.03
CA ASP A 428 -14.54 -36.74 8.24
C ASP A 428 -15.53 -37.77 7.66
N LEU A 429 -16.83 -37.43 7.56
CA LEU A 429 -17.86 -38.33 7.03
C LEU A 429 -17.96 -38.34 5.50
N THR A 430 -17.47 -37.29 4.82
CA THR A 430 -17.51 -37.17 3.36
C THR A 430 -16.39 -37.99 2.74
#